data_AF-A0AA35SWD4-F1
#
_entry.id   AF-A0AA35SWD4-F1
#
_cell.length_a   1.000
_cell.length_b   1.000
_cell.length_c   1.000
_cell.angle_alpha   90.00
_cell.angle_beta   90.00
_cell.angle_gamma   90.00
#
_symmetry.space_group_name_H-M   'P 1'
#
loop_
_entity.id
_entity.type
_entity.pdbx_description
1 polymer ?
#
loop_
_entity_poly.entity_id
_entity_poly.type
_entity_poly.pdbx_seq_one_letter_code
_entity_poly.pdbx_strand_id
1 'polypeptide(L)'
;MAKESPKPLRAVMNLTTAVDHLQFNSTSEILAVASSAKKDAVKMVHLSSLTVFSNWPHVHSRLGRPTSLHLSPLSRYLALGNERGKALLFRSSITLSNHRSV
;
A
#
# COMPACT_ATOMS: atom_id res chain seq x y z
N MET A 1 2.62 33.95 13.15
CA MET A 1 2.18 32.55 13.36
C MET A 1 3.42 31.68 13.23
N ALA A 2 3.80 30.94 14.27
CA ALA A 2 4.98 30.09 14.22
C ALA A 2 4.76 28.99 13.18
N LYS A 3 5.74 28.76 12.30
CA LYS A 3 5.74 27.65 11.35
C LYS A 3 5.94 26.37 12.15
N GLU A 4 4.84 25.79 12.62
CA GLU A 4 4.87 24.47 13.23
C GLU A 4 5.31 23.47 12.16
N SER A 5 6.49 22.87 12.35
CA SER A 5 6.99 21.77 11.55
C SER A 5 6.70 20.47 12.32
N PRO A 6 5.50 19.90 12.19
CA PRO A 6 5.14 18.70 12.95
C PRO A 6 6.09 17.56 12.58
N LYS A 7 6.58 16.86 13.61
CA LYS A 7 7.41 15.67 13.42
C LYS A 7 6.51 14.52 12.91
N PRO A 8 6.88 13.83 11.83
CA PRO A 8 6.09 12.69 11.35
C PRO A 8 6.05 11.58 12.40
N LEU A 9 4.88 10.96 12.58
CA LEU A 9 4.70 9.82 13.48
C LEU A 9 5.58 8.63 13.08
N ARG A 10 5.72 8.40 11.77
CA ARG A 10 6.56 7.34 11.21
C ARG A 10 7.06 7.74 9.83
N ALA A 11 8.32 7.39 9.53
CA ALA A 11 8.86 7.36 8.18
C ALA A 11 8.89 5.91 7.66
N VAL A 12 8.23 5.65 6.54
CA VAL A 12 8.16 4.33 5.90
C VAL A 12 9.10 4.33 4.70
N MET A 13 10.22 3.60 4.80
CA MET A 13 11.30 3.61 3.80
C MET A 13 11.41 2.30 3.01
N ASN A 14 10.30 1.56 2.89
CA ASN A 14 10.26 0.25 2.24
C ASN A 14 10.31 0.33 0.69
N LEU A 15 10.05 1.50 0.11
CA LEU A 15 10.23 1.76 -1.31
C LEU A 15 11.45 2.67 -1.50
N THR A 16 12.36 2.26 -2.39
CA THR A 16 13.62 2.96 -2.68
C THR A 16 13.51 3.90 -3.89
N THR A 17 12.29 4.23 -4.29
CA THR A 17 11.96 5.01 -5.49
C THR A 17 10.89 6.02 -5.15
N ALA A 18 10.71 7.05 -5.98
CA ALA A 18 9.63 8.02 -5.83
C ALA A 18 8.26 7.31 -5.72
N VAL A 19 7.46 7.74 -4.75
CA VAL A 19 6.09 7.27 -4.55
C VAL A 19 5.15 8.18 -5.33
N ASP A 20 4.30 7.60 -6.17
CA ASP A 20 3.37 8.32 -7.04
C ASP A 20 1.89 7.99 -6.77
N HIS A 21 1.62 6.88 -6.08
CA HIS A 21 0.28 6.51 -5.67
C HIS A 21 0.20 6.28 -4.17
N LEU A 22 -0.74 6.99 -3.54
CA LEU A 22 -1.08 6.87 -2.13
C LEU A 22 -2.60 6.80 -2.01
N GLN A 23 -3.11 5.80 -1.29
CA GLN A 23 -4.55 5.69 -1.07
C GLN A 23 -4.87 5.09 0.29
N PHE A 24 -5.68 5.80 1.06
CA PHE A 24 -6.29 5.27 2.27
C PHE A 24 -7.47 4.37 1.91
N ASN A 25 -7.68 3.35 2.72
CA ASN A 25 -8.93 2.61 2.71
C ASN A 25 -10.06 3.45 3.36
N SER A 26 -11.32 3.00 3.22
CA SER A 26 -12.47 3.78 3.71
C SER A 26 -12.50 3.98 5.22
N THR A 27 -11.88 3.09 6.00
CA THR A 27 -11.78 3.18 7.46
C THR A 27 -10.51 3.88 7.94
N SER A 28 -9.62 4.30 7.04
CA SER A 28 -8.30 4.88 7.36
C SER A 28 -7.42 4.01 8.27
N GLU A 29 -7.58 2.68 8.20
CA GLU A 29 -6.76 1.70 8.91
C GLU A 29 -5.57 1.24 8.06
N ILE A 30 -5.70 1.32 6.73
CA ILE A 30 -4.71 0.86 5.76
C ILE A 30 -4.38 1.98 4.78
N LEU A 31 -3.09 2.23 4.58
CA LEU A 31 -2.55 3.06 3.51
C LEU A 31 -1.85 2.18 2.49
N ALA A 32 -2.36 2.18 1.25
CA ALA A 32 -1.68 1.60 0.12
C ALA A 32 -0.71 2.62 -0.49
N VAL A 33 0.51 2.17 -0.77
CA VAL A 33 1.62 2.97 -1.29
C VAL A 33 2.19 2.25 -2.51
N ALA A 34 2.32 2.94 -3.63
CA ALA A 34 2.93 2.38 -4.83
C ALA A 34 3.92 3.33 -5.50
N SER A 35 4.77 2.75 -6.34
CA SER A 35 5.71 3.45 -7.21
C SER A 35 5.67 2.83 -8.59
N SER A 36 5.39 3.62 -9.61
CA SER A 36 5.47 3.19 -11.01
C SER A 36 6.91 3.01 -11.49
N ALA A 37 7.91 3.52 -10.78
CA ALA A 37 9.31 3.46 -11.21
C ALA A 37 9.91 2.05 -11.16
N LYS A 38 9.40 1.18 -10.27
CA LYS A 38 9.95 -0.16 -10.05
C LYS A 38 8.86 -1.23 -10.15
N LYS A 39 9.25 -2.38 -10.69
CA LYS A 39 8.38 -3.55 -10.78
C LYS A 39 8.01 -4.06 -9.39
N ASP A 40 6.74 -4.41 -9.21
CA ASP A 40 6.18 -4.98 -7.98
C ASP A 40 6.36 -4.05 -6.76
N ALA A 41 6.51 -2.74 -7.00
CA ALA A 41 6.74 -1.73 -5.98
C ALA A 41 5.42 -1.22 -5.37
N VAL A 42 4.79 -2.10 -4.60
CA VAL A 42 3.58 -1.78 -3.84
C VAL A 42 3.74 -2.25 -2.40
N LYS A 43 3.24 -1.47 -1.46
CA LYS A 43 3.23 -1.76 -0.02
C LYS A 43 1.88 -1.36 0.57
N MET A 44 1.45 -2.11 1.58
CA MET A 44 0.33 -1.72 2.43
C MET A 44 0.87 -1.44 3.82
N VAL A 45 0.44 -0.33 4.42
CA VAL A 45 0.84 0.12 5.74
C VAL A 45 -0.40 0.08 6.64
N HIS A 46 -0.30 -0.62 7.76
CA HIS A 46 -1.30 -0.55 8.82
C HIS A 46 -1.05 0.71 9.64
N LEU A 47 -2.03 1.59 9.71
CA LEU A 47 -1.87 2.91 10.30
C LEU A 47 -1.95 2.88 11.83
N SER A 48 -2.76 2.01 12.42
CA SER A 48 -2.87 1.90 13.87
C SER A 48 -1.59 1.40 14.53
N SER A 49 -0.84 0.50 13.88
CA SER A 49 0.48 0.04 14.37
C SER A 49 1.66 0.72 13.68
N LEU A 50 1.43 1.51 12.63
CA LEU A 50 2.46 2.15 11.79
C LEU A 50 3.47 1.14 11.20
N THR A 51 3.01 -0.07 10.89
CA THR A 51 3.84 -1.16 10.34
C THR A 51 3.44 -1.52 8.91
N VAL A 52 4.42 -1.95 8.11
CA VAL A 52 4.18 -2.44 6.75
C VAL A 52 3.83 -3.92 6.78
N PHE A 53 2.83 -4.34 6.01
CA PHE A 53 2.50 -5.76 5.85
C PHE A 53 3.64 -6.49 5.12
N SER A 54 4.22 -7.50 5.77
CA SER A 54 5.32 -8.30 5.21
C SER A 54 4.82 -9.40 4.27
N ASN A 55 3.58 -9.84 4.44
CA ASN A 55 2.94 -10.89 3.66
C ASN A 55 2.40 -10.42 2.29
N TRP A 56 2.41 -9.12 2.02
CA TRP A 56 1.91 -8.57 0.75
C TRP A 56 2.81 -7.45 0.20
N PRO A 57 3.07 -7.42 -1.12
CA PRO A 57 2.69 -8.43 -2.12
C PRO A 57 3.47 -9.73 -1.95
N HIS A 58 2.88 -10.87 -2.30
CA HIS A 58 3.58 -12.15 -2.22
C HIS A 58 4.82 -12.12 -3.15
N VAL A 59 5.87 -12.83 -2.77
CA VAL A 59 7.14 -12.91 -3.51
C VAL A 59 6.95 -13.34 -4.97
N HIS A 60 5.87 -14.09 -5.27
CA HIS A 60 5.54 -14.55 -6.63
C HIS A 60 4.42 -13.75 -7.30
N SER A 61 3.94 -12.66 -6.69
CA SER A 61 2.95 -11.79 -7.30
C SER A 61 3.56 -11.06 -8.50
N ARG A 62 3.11 -11.42 -9.71
CA ARG A 62 3.49 -10.72 -10.95
C ARG A 62 2.63 -9.47 -11.14
N LEU A 63 2.85 -8.45 -10.31
CA LEU A 63 2.10 -7.19 -10.37
C LEU A 63 2.53 -6.34 -11.56
N GLY A 64 3.82 -6.37 -11.93
CA GLY A 64 4.39 -5.46 -12.92
C GLY A 64 4.66 -4.08 -12.31
N ARG A 65 4.90 -3.06 -13.14
CA ARG A 65 4.96 -1.68 -12.65
C ARG A 65 3.55 -1.15 -12.43
N PRO A 66 3.17 -0.78 -11.18
CA PRO A 66 1.84 -0.25 -10.91
C PRO A 66 1.67 1.12 -11.58
N THR A 67 0.51 1.34 -12.19
CA THR A 67 0.14 2.61 -12.86
C THR A 67 -1.15 3.20 -12.31
N SER A 68 -1.94 2.39 -11.60
CA SER A 68 -3.11 2.85 -10.86
C SER A 68 -3.38 1.91 -9.69
N LEU A 69 -3.92 2.48 -8.61
CA LEU A 69 -4.26 1.75 -7.41
C LEU A 69 -5.58 2.28 -6.86
N HIS A 70 -6.56 1.38 -6.64
CA HIS A 70 -7.86 1.76 -6.11
C HIS A 70 -8.42 0.73 -5.12
N LEU A 71 -8.74 1.17 -3.90
CA LEU A 71 -9.46 0.39 -2.91
C LEU A 71 -10.98 0.55 -3.08
N SER A 72 -11.72 -0.55 -2.99
CA SER A 72 -13.19 -0.49 -3.03
C SER A 72 -13.74 0.29 -1.84
N PRO A 73 -14.91 0.95 -1.93
CA PRO A 73 -15.50 1.70 -0.82
C PRO A 73 -15.73 0.88 0.46
N LEU A 74 -15.95 -0.43 0.32
CA LEU A 74 -16.10 -1.34 1.46
C LEU A 74 -14.77 -1.96 1.92
N SER A 75 -13.64 -1.49 1.39
CA SER A 75 -12.29 -2.00 1.69
C SER A 75 -12.10 -3.51 1.47
N ARG A 76 -12.99 -4.16 0.70
CA ARG A 76 -12.97 -5.61 0.42
C ARG A 76 -12.10 -5.99 -0.77
N TYR A 77 -11.82 -5.04 -1.65
CA TYR A 77 -11.03 -5.26 -2.85
C TYR A 77 -9.99 -4.17 -3.05
N LEU A 78 -8.84 -4.57 -3.57
CA LEU A 78 -7.83 -3.70 -4.13
C LEU A 78 -7.74 -3.97 -5.64
N ALA A 79 -7.99 -2.96 -6.45
CA ALA A 79 -7.69 -2.96 -7.87
C ALA A 79 -6.31 -2.34 -8.10
N LEU A 80 -5.50 -2.97 -8.95
CA LEU A 80 -4.18 -2.49 -9.36
C LEU A 80 -4.06 -2.57 -10.87
N GLY A 81 -3.89 -1.42 -11.53
CA GLY A 81 -3.49 -1.35 -12.93
C GLY A 81 -1.97 -1.40 -13.06
N ASN A 82 -1.48 -1.98 -14.15
CA ASN A 82 -0.04 -1.99 -14.45
C ASN A 82 0.29 -1.50 -15.86
N GLU A 83 1.57 -1.27 -16.10
CA GLU A 83 2.12 -0.80 -17.40
C GLU A 83 1.78 -1.73 -18.59
N ARG A 84 1.41 -2.99 -18.32
CA ARG A 84 1.06 -3.98 -19.35
C ARG A 84 -0.43 -3.91 -19.74
N GLY A 85 -1.17 -2.93 -19.23
CA GLY A 85 -2.60 -2.78 -19.46
C GLY A 85 -3.45 -3.83 -18.72
N LYS A 86 -2.91 -4.50 -17.70
CA LYS A 86 -3.67 -5.46 -16.90
C LYS A 86 -4.20 -4.81 -15.63
N ALA A 87 -5.49 -5.00 -15.37
CA ALA A 87 -6.13 -4.69 -14.10
C ALA A 87 -6.20 -5.97 -13.25
N LEU A 88 -5.45 -5.99 -12.16
CA LEU A 88 -5.45 -7.05 -11.16
C LEU A 88 -6.42 -6.70 -10.05
N LEU A 89 -7.21 -7.68 -9.60
CA LEU A 89 -8.14 -7.52 -8.48
C LEU A 89 -7.76 -8.47 -7.35
N PHE A 90 -7.49 -7.90 -6.18
CA PHE A 90 -7.17 -8.65 -4.97
C PHE A 90 -8.34 -8.52 -4.00
N ARG A 91 -8.76 -9.64 -3.41
CA ARG A 91 -9.67 -9.60 -2.27
C ARG A 91 -8.86 -9.27 -1.02
N SER A 92 -9.15 -8.12 -0.44
CA SER A 92 -8.70 -7.78 0.91
C SER A 92 -9.57 -8.60 1.87
N SER A 93 -9.10 -9.78 2.26
CA SER A 93 -9.68 -10.41 3.44
C SER A 93 -9.20 -9.58 4.61
N ILE A 94 -10.07 -8.75 5.17
CA ILE A 94 -9.87 -8.09 6.47
C ILE A 94 -9.96 -9.15 7.59
N THR A 95 -9.31 -10.29 7.36
CA THR A 95 -8.84 -11.18 8.40
C THR A 95 -7.35 -10.88 8.45
N LEU A 96 -7.00 -9.77 9.08
CA LEU A 96 -5.70 -9.60 9.70
C LEU A 96 -5.63 -10.63 10.85
N SER A 97 -5.58 -11.92 10.50
CA SER A 97 -5.30 -12.98 11.45
C SER A 97 -3.86 -12.78 11.89
N ASN A 98 -3.73 -12.13 13.04
CA ASN A 98 -2.56 -12.04 13.90
C ASN A 98 -1.30 -11.44 13.27
N HIS A 99 -0.99 -10.23 13.74
CA HIS A 99 0.32 -9.89 14.29
C HIS A 99 1.34 -11.05 14.24
N ARG A 100 2.19 -11.07 13.22
CA ARG A 100 3.57 -11.56 13.36
C ARG A 100 4.49 -10.51 12.78
N SER A 101 4.88 -9.62 13.69
CA SER A 101 6.15 -8.92 13.58
C SER A 101 7.24 -9.99 13.52
N VAL A 102 7.92 -10.07 12.39
CA VAL A 102 9.28 -10.58 12.26
C VAL A 102 10.07 -9.51 11.54
#